data_AF-A0A225AXF7-F1
#
_entry.id   AF-A0A225AXF7-F1
#
_cell.length_a   1.000
_cell.length_b   1.000
_cell.length_c   1.000
_cell.angle_alpha   90.00
_cell.angle_beta   90.00
_cell.angle_gamma   90.00
#
_symmetry.space_group_name_H-M   'P 1'
#
loop_
_entity.id
_entity.type
_entity.pdbx_description
1 polymer ?
#
loop_
_entity_poly.entity_id
_entity_poly.type
_entity_poly.pdbx_seq_one_letter_code
_entity_poly.pdbx_strand_id
1 'polypeptide(L)'
;MFLTLSRVILASLPSRVLNILVSPGGDGNLLSQVDDTLLTNGIHVELTFSSFALISSQLLISGLVRYLLGHVVPTLLIVEIARADGTISGHNTRPELTFRSIHKAIHRIYLTQSLYAFSRAIVMAVFYHVALYVIGVCLEIAIFRHQLLRPLSYACSSVILSKFRLIWTGATISAHRLGSSPSTEDANQRKWIHLAVPNFIYGLCKGLMYEAQDLIQASLTSSEDIPLSASRRAGGEILAVIVVLLFRFLGLLPAFITLISTEASLLSGSLETLIPSPIKQRGSTIAELLGPGRKTPPLPPGLATFSSALKAFGVSQFFWLLELHLKKCFVQLAIELLTLPLILLVVS
;
A
#
# COMPACT_ATOMS: atom_id res chain seq x y z
N MET A 1 -6.93 -25.42 -27.73
CA MET A 1 -6.17 -24.91 -26.56
C MET A 1 -6.02 -23.39 -26.58
N PHE A 2 -5.43 -22.77 -27.61
CA PHE A 2 -5.23 -21.32 -27.65
C PHE A 2 -6.53 -20.48 -27.67
N LEU A 3 -7.55 -20.91 -28.43
CA LEU A 3 -8.87 -20.27 -28.49
C LEU A 3 -9.72 -20.44 -27.22
N THR A 4 -9.53 -21.54 -26.49
CA THR A 4 -10.18 -21.77 -25.20
C THR A 4 -9.48 -20.98 -24.10
N LEU A 5 -8.15 -20.94 -24.11
CA LEU A 5 -7.33 -20.12 -23.21
C LEU A 5 -7.66 -18.62 -23.35
N SER A 6 -7.75 -18.11 -24.58
CA SER A 6 -8.07 -16.70 -24.82
C SER A 6 -9.48 -16.31 -24.36
N ARG A 7 -10.47 -17.20 -24.51
CA ARG A 7 -11.83 -16.97 -24.00
C ARG A 7 -11.88 -16.96 -22.47
N VAL A 8 -11.16 -17.86 -21.80
CA VAL A 8 -11.08 -17.92 -20.33
C VAL A 8 -10.39 -16.67 -19.76
N ILE A 9 -9.29 -16.23 -20.39
CA ILE A 9 -8.57 -15.01 -19.98
C ILE A 9 -9.46 -13.77 -20.18
N LEU A 10 -10.15 -13.67 -21.31
CA LEU A 10 -10.99 -12.50 -21.61
C LEU A 10 -12.23 -12.44 -20.70
N ALA A 11 -12.82 -13.59 -20.36
CA ALA A 11 -13.98 -13.67 -19.47
C ALA A 11 -13.63 -13.34 -18.00
N SER A 12 -12.43 -13.71 -17.54
CA SER A 12 -11.97 -13.42 -16.16
C SER A 12 -11.36 -12.02 -15.99
N LEU A 13 -11.06 -11.31 -17.07
CA LEU A 13 -10.36 -10.02 -17.05
C LEU A 13 -11.09 -8.93 -16.23
N PRO A 14 -12.42 -8.71 -16.36
CA PRO A 14 -13.12 -7.71 -15.55
C PRO A 14 -13.07 -8.04 -14.05
N SER A 15 -13.20 -9.32 -13.70
CA SER A 15 -13.11 -9.81 -12.33
C SER A 15 -11.72 -9.53 -11.73
N ARG A 16 -10.66 -9.88 -12.46
CA ARG A 16 -9.27 -9.65 -12.04
C ARG A 16 -8.96 -8.17 -11.87
N VAL A 17 -9.42 -7.32 -12.80
CA VAL A 17 -9.26 -5.86 -12.71
C VAL A 17 -9.88 -5.33 -11.42
N LEU A 18 -11.12 -5.74 -11.12
CA LEU A 18 -11.83 -5.29 -9.92
C LEU A 18 -11.16 -5.82 -8.64
N ASN A 19 -10.73 -7.09 -8.62
CA ASN A 19 -9.99 -7.67 -7.48
C ASN A 19 -8.69 -6.91 -7.18
N ILE A 20 -7.89 -6.60 -8.20
CA ILE A 20 -6.65 -5.82 -8.07
C ILE A 20 -6.93 -4.39 -7.58
N LEU A 21 -8.02 -3.78 -8.09
CA LEU A 21 -8.39 -2.41 -7.75
C LEU A 21 -8.90 -2.27 -6.30
N VAL A 22 -9.60 -3.30 -5.82
CA VAL A 22 -10.32 -3.31 -4.54
C VAL A 22 -9.46 -3.85 -3.41
N SER A 23 -8.59 -4.83 -3.67
CA SER A 23 -7.79 -5.48 -2.63
C SER A 23 -6.75 -4.55 -1.98
N PRO A 24 -6.66 -4.49 -0.63
CA PRO A 24 -5.61 -3.76 0.09
C PRO A 24 -4.21 -4.12 -0.42
N GLY A 25 -3.97 -5.41 -0.67
CA GLY A 25 -2.71 -5.97 -1.14
C GLY A 25 -2.66 -6.30 -2.63
N GLY A 26 -3.78 -6.27 -3.35
CA GLY A 26 -3.91 -6.81 -4.71
C GLY A 26 -4.14 -8.34 -4.75
N ASP A 27 -4.38 -8.96 -3.61
CA ASP A 27 -4.56 -10.40 -3.34
C ASP A 27 -6.02 -10.81 -3.07
N GLY A 28 -6.98 -9.91 -3.28
CA GLY A 28 -8.37 -10.15 -2.91
C GLY A 28 -9.04 -11.12 -3.87
N ASN A 29 -9.72 -12.12 -3.31
CA ASN A 29 -10.46 -13.15 -4.03
C ASN A 29 -11.97 -12.86 -4.09
N LEU A 30 -12.36 -11.58 -4.02
CA LEU A 30 -13.77 -11.15 -4.00
C LEU A 30 -14.60 -11.71 -5.17
N LEU A 31 -13.94 -11.94 -6.31
CA LEU A 31 -14.57 -12.47 -7.53
C LEU A 31 -14.03 -13.85 -7.94
N SER A 32 -13.44 -14.60 -7.00
CA SER A 32 -12.88 -15.94 -7.22
C SER A 32 -13.87 -16.96 -7.77
N GLN A 33 -15.17 -16.80 -7.50
CA GLN A 33 -16.21 -17.70 -8.03
C GLN A 33 -16.37 -17.61 -9.57
N VAL A 34 -16.01 -16.48 -10.20
CA VAL A 34 -15.99 -16.34 -11.66
C VAL A 34 -14.76 -17.04 -12.26
N ASP A 35 -13.66 -17.13 -11.51
CA ASP A 35 -12.46 -17.88 -11.91
C ASP A 35 -12.63 -19.39 -11.67
N ASP A 36 -13.25 -19.80 -10.55
CA ASP A 36 -13.44 -21.21 -10.18
C ASP A 36 -14.41 -21.94 -11.10
N THR A 37 -15.43 -21.26 -11.66
CA THR A 37 -16.37 -21.85 -12.64
C THR A 37 -15.75 -22.10 -14.01
N LEU A 38 -14.60 -21.48 -14.32
CA LEU A 38 -13.87 -21.67 -15.59
C LEU A 38 -12.66 -22.60 -15.45
N LEU A 39 -12.11 -22.77 -14.25
CA LEU A 39 -10.95 -23.62 -13.95
C LEU A 39 -11.30 -25.02 -13.41
N THR A 40 -12.59 -25.34 -13.21
CA THR A 40 -13.07 -26.64 -12.69
C THR A 40 -12.96 -27.83 -13.65
N ASN A 41 -12.03 -27.79 -14.62
CA ASN A 41 -11.60 -29.03 -15.29
C ASN A 41 -10.32 -29.47 -14.59
N GLY A 42 -10.44 -30.53 -13.78
CA GLY A 42 -9.40 -31.02 -12.88
C GLY A 42 -8.05 -31.26 -13.55
N ILE A 43 -7.18 -30.25 -13.45
CA ILE A 43 -5.75 -30.42 -13.70
C ILE A 43 -5.15 -30.83 -12.37
N HIS A 44 -4.83 -32.12 -12.22
CA HIS A 44 -3.89 -32.56 -11.19
C HIS A 44 -2.54 -31.90 -11.49
N VAL A 45 -2.24 -30.81 -10.78
CA VAL A 45 -0.97 -30.10 -10.93
C VAL A 45 0.13 -30.94 -10.28
N GLU A 46 0.86 -31.71 -11.07
CA GLU A 46 2.17 -32.19 -10.62
C GLU A 46 3.10 -30.99 -10.48
N LEU A 47 3.56 -30.73 -9.25
CA LEU A 47 4.41 -29.60 -8.91
C LEU A 47 5.84 -29.85 -9.42
N THR A 48 6.05 -29.70 -10.73
CA THR A 48 7.39 -29.77 -11.32
C THR A 48 8.25 -28.59 -10.85
N PHE A 49 9.57 -28.75 -10.84
CA PHE A 49 10.50 -27.66 -10.49
C PHE A 49 10.28 -26.41 -11.37
N SER A 50 9.89 -26.60 -12.63
CA SER A 50 9.58 -25.52 -13.57
C SER A 50 8.33 -24.74 -13.18
N SER A 51 7.24 -25.42 -12.81
CA SER A 51 6.03 -24.75 -12.34
C SER A 51 6.26 -24.03 -11.01
N PHE A 52 7.03 -24.64 -10.08
CA PHE A 52 7.44 -23.99 -8.84
C PHE A 52 8.26 -22.72 -9.08
N ALA A 53 9.25 -22.77 -9.98
CA ALA A 53 10.09 -21.62 -10.31
C ALA A 53 9.26 -20.47 -10.93
N LEU A 54 8.33 -20.80 -11.83
CA LEU A 54 7.45 -19.80 -12.45
C LEU A 54 6.50 -19.16 -11.42
N ILE A 55 5.80 -19.96 -10.61
CA ILE A 55 4.91 -19.46 -9.55
C ILE A 55 5.69 -18.59 -8.57
N SER A 56 6.87 -19.03 -8.13
CA SER A 56 7.73 -18.26 -7.22
C SER A 56 8.19 -16.95 -7.85
N SER A 57 8.57 -16.96 -9.13
CA SER A 57 8.97 -15.75 -9.85
C SER A 57 7.81 -14.74 -9.98
N GLN A 58 6.60 -15.23 -10.24
CA GLN A 58 5.40 -14.41 -10.33
C GLN A 58 5.08 -13.76 -8.98
N LEU A 59 5.12 -14.54 -7.89
CA LEU A 59 4.91 -14.03 -6.53
C LEU A 59 5.96 -12.97 -6.17
N LEU A 60 7.23 -13.20 -6.55
CA LEU A 60 8.31 -12.25 -6.29
C LEU A 60 8.13 -10.96 -7.08
N ILE A 61 7.85 -11.03 -8.39
CA ILE A 61 7.64 -9.85 -9.24
C ILE A 61 6.40 -9.08 -8.78
N SER A 62 5.29 -9.76 -8.54
CA SER A 62 4.04 -9.18 -8.03
C SER A 62 4.26 -8.50 -6.67
N GLY A 63 4.95 -9.17 -5.75
CA GLY A 63 5.33 -8.60 -4.45
C GLY A 63 6.21 -7.35 -4.58
N LEU A 64 7.19 -7.38 -5.48
CA LEU A 64 8.08 -6.24 -5.75
C LEU A 64 7.31 -5.06 -6.34
N VAL A 65 6.43 -5.28 -7.30
CA VAL A 65 5.58 -4.23 -7.89
C VAL A 65 4.64 -3.64 -6.84
N ARG A 66 3.99 -4.48 -6.02
CA ARG A 66 3.13 -4.03 -4.92
C ARG A 66 3.91 -3.21 -3.90
N TYR A 67 5.13 -3.62 -3.55
CA TYR A 67 5.99 -2.86 -2.65
C TYR A 67 6.41 -1.52 -3.28
N LEU A 68 6.93 -1.54 -4.50
CA LEU A 68 7.48 -0.35 -5.16
C LEU A 68 6.37 0.67 -5.47
N LEU A 69 5.31 0.26 -6.18
CA LEU A 69 4.25 1.14 -6.62
C LEU A 69 3.14 1.33 -5.59
N GLY A 70 2.97 0.40 -4.64
CA GLY A 70 1.96 0.48 -3.59
C GLY A 70 2.44 1.10 -2.28
N HIS A 71 3.76 1.14 -2.03
CA HIS A 71 4.32 1.72 -0.83
C HIS A 71 5.42 2.76 -1.12
N VAL A 72 6.48 2.41 -1.86
CA VAL A 72 7.65 3.31 -2.05
C VAL A 72 7.30 4.59 -2.81
N VAL A 73 6.76 4.47 -4.04
CA VAL A 73 6.43 5.63 -4.87
C VAL A 73 5.35 6.53 -4.25
N PRO A 74 4.23 5.99 -3.69
CA PRO A 74 3.26 6.81 -2.98
C PRO A 74 3.86 7.55 -1.78
N THR A 75 4.73 6.90 -1.00
CA THR A 75 5.40 7.52 0.16
C THR A 75 6.27 8.68 -0.28
N LEU A 76 7.10 8.49 -1.33
CA LEU A 76 7.95 9.54 -1.87
C LEU A 76 7.12 10.69 -2.48
N LEU A 77 6.02 10.38 -3.17
CA LEU A 77 5.11 11.39 -3.71
C LEU A 77 4.45 12.22 -2.59
N ILE A 78 4.00 11.59 -1.50
CA ILE A 78 3.41 12.31 -0.35
C ILE A 78 4.42 13.30 0.24
N VAL A 79 5.67 12.86 0.42
CA VAL A 79 6.74 13.71 0.98
C VAL A 79 7.14 14.82 -0.01
N GLU A 80 7.15 14.54 -1.32
CA GLU A 80 7.45 15.53 -2.36
C GLU A 80 6.35 16.61 -2.44
N ILE A 81 5.09 16.24 -2.30
CA ILE A 81 3.94 17.17 -2.24
C ILE A 81 4.06 18.07 -1.00
N ALA A 82 4.36 17.49 0.17
CA ALA A 82 4.49 18.24 1.42
C ALA A 82 5.58 19.33 1.35
N ARG A 83 6.63 19.11 0.53
CA ARG A 83 7.65 20.11 0.20
C ARG A 83 7.12 21.16 -0.76
N ALA A 84 6.47 20.76 -1.84
CA ALA A 84 5.99 21.69 -2.87
C ALA A 84 5.09 22.77 -2.26
N ASP A 85 4.20 22.41 -1.34
CA ASP A 85 3.30 23.35 -0.66
C ASP A 85 4.02 24.39 0.22
N GLY A 86 5.21 24.08 0.73
CA GLY A 86 6.06 25.04 1.47
C GLY A 86 6.73 26.08 0.57
N THR A 87 6.84 25.82 -0.74
CA THR A 87 7.49 26.70 -1.73
C THR A 87 6.52 27.55 -2.56
N ILE A 88 5.20 27.32 -2.44
CA ILE A 88 4.15 28.04 -3.20
C ILE A 88 4.10 29.55 -2.87
N SER A 89 4.79 30.00 -1.81
CA SER A 89 4.84 31.43 -1.43
C SER A 89 5.79 32.29 -2.29
N GLY A 90 6.55 31.74 -3.25
CA GLY A 90 7.66 32.50 -3.88
C GLY A 90 7.82 32.47 -5.41
N HIS A 91 7.22 31.54 -6.16
CA HIS A 91 7.42 31.50 -7.62
C HIS A 91 6.25 30.84 -8.37
N ASN A 92 5.78 31.49 -9.45
CA ASN A 92 4.59 31.14 -10.23
C ASN A 92 4.65 29.84 -11.06
N THR A 93 5.70 29.03 -10.94
CA THR A 93 5.82 27.75 -11.65
C THR A 93 5.70 26.60 -10.66
N ARG A 94 4.58 25.86 -10.73
CA ARG A 94 4.39 24.65 -9.93
C ARG A 94 5.53 23.67 -10.24
N PRO A 95 6.33 23.23 -9.26
CA PRO A 95 7.44 22.32 -9.51
C PRO A 95 6.90 21.00 -10.09
N GLU A 96 7.55 20.50 -11.12
CA GLU A 96 7.23 19.19 -11.69
C GLU A 96 7.55 18.10 -10.65
N LEU A 97 6.55 17.32 -10.25
CA LEU A 97 6.70 16.25 -9.27
C LEU A 97 7.31 15.01 -9.91
N THR A 98 8.51 14.65 -9.46
CA THR A 98 9.29 13.53 -9.99
C THR A 98 8.55 12.20 -9.81
N PHE A 99 7.90 12.02 -8.66
CA PHE A 99 7.27 10.76 -8.28
C PHE A 99 5.85 10.59 -8.84
N ARG A 100 5.35 11.56 -9.63
CA ARG A 100 4.07 11.43 -10.34
C ARG A 100 4.16 10.48 -11.55
N SER A 101 5.33 10.41 -12.19
CA SER A 101 5.57 9.49 -13.31
C SER A 101 6.31 8.25 -12.81
N ILE A 102 5.71 7.06 -13.01
CA ILE A 102 6.31 5.79 -12.60
C ILE A 102 7.71 5.63 -13.20
N HIS A 103 7.88 5.94 -14.48
CA HIS A 103 9.18 5.83 -15.15
C HIS A 103 10.22 6.74 -14.49
N LYS A 104 9.88 8.02 -14.26
CA LYS A 104 10.80 8.96 -13.59
C LYS A 104 11.11 8.53 -12.16
N ALA A 105 10.11 8.03 -11.43
CA ALA A 105 10.27 7.51 -10.07
C ALA A 105 11.22 6.31 -10.01
N ILE A 106 10.99 5.28 -10.84
CA ILE A 106 11.84 4.08 -10.90
C ILE A 106 13.25 4.43 -11.32
N HIS A 107 13.40 5.22 -12.39
CA HIS A 107 14.70 5.68 -12.87
C HIS A 107 15.46 6.44 -11.77
N ARG A 108 14.77 7.31 -11.01
CA ARG A 108 15.38 8.05 -9.90
C ARG A 108 15.79 7.12 -8.76
N ILE A 109 14.92 6.20 -8.35
CA ILE A 109 15.23 5.20 -7.33
C ILE A 109 16.47 4.41 -7.73
N TYR A 110 16.51 3.93 -8.97
CA TYR A 110 17.65 3.18 -9.50
C TYR A 110 18.97 3.97 -9.49
N LEU A 111 18.93 5.26 -9.86
CA LEU A 111 20.13 6.09 -9.92
C LEU A 111 20.63 6.61 -8.56
N THR A 112 19.71 6.88 -7.63
CA THR A 112 20.04 7.56 -6.38
C THR A 112 20.03 6.68 -5.15
N GLN A 113 19.29 5.57 -5.18
CA GLN A 113 19.25 4.65 -4.05
C GLN A 113 20.33 3.60 -4.20
N SER A 114 21.18 3.46 -3.18
CA SER A 114 22.09 2.30 -3.15
C SER A 114 21.29 1.00 -3.11
N LEU A 115 21.73 -0.02 -3.87
CA LEU A 115 21.10 -1.36 -3.87
C LEU A 115 20.99 -1.93 -2.45
N TYR A 116 21.97 -1.65 -1.60
CA TYR A 116 21.96 -2.05 -0.19
C TYR A 116 20.88 -1.34 0.63
N ALA A 117 20.65 -0.04 0.43
CA ALA A 117 19.57 0.67 1.11
C ALA A 117 18.20 0.16 0.67
N PHE A 118 18.02 -0.09 -0.64
CA PHE A 118 16.80 -0.65 -1.19
C PHE A 118 16.51 -2.06 -0.67
N SER A 119 17.50 -2.96 -0.71
CA SER A 119 17.33 -4.33 -0.20
C SER A 119 17.07 -4.35 1.30
N ARG A 120 17.74 -3.50 2.09
CA ARG A 120 17.45 -3.34 3.51
C ARG A 120 16.02 -2.85 3.75
N ALA A 121 15.50 -1.92 2.96
CA ALA A 121 14.12 -1.46 3.07
C ALA A 121 13.12 -2.59 2.76
N ILE A 122 13.39 -3.42 1.73
CA ILE A 122 12.58 -4.62 1.44
C ILE A 122 12.60 -5.59 2.62
N VAL A 123 13.78 -5.90 3.15
CA VAL A 123 13.93 -6.83 4.29
C VAL A 123 13.13 -6.31 5.50
N MET A 124 13.23 -5.01 5.80
CA MET A 124 12.43 -4.38 6.86
C MET A 124 10.92 -4.45 6.58
N ALA A 125 10.48 -4.27 5.33
CA ALA A 125 9.09 -4.42 4.94
C ALA A 125 8.57 -5.84 5.21
N VAL A 126 9.34 -6.86 4.82
CA VAL A 126 9.02 -8.27 5.05
C VAL A 126 8.92 -8.54 6.55
N PHE A 127 9.92 -8.14 7.34
CA PHE A 127 9.88 -8.30 8.79
C PHE A 127 8.69 -7.57 9.43
N TYR A 128 8.34 -6.37 8.95
CA TYR A 128 7.22 -5.60 9.49
C TYR A 128 5.91 -6.34 9.23
N HIS A 129 5.69 -6.83 8.01
CA HIS A 129 4.48 -7.56 7.67
C HIS A 129 4.35 -8.89 8.40
N VAL A 130 5.45 -9.64 8.55
CA VAL A 130 5.46 -10.89 9.33
C VAL A 130 5.18 -10.60 10.81
N ALA A 131 5.85 -9.63 11.41
CA ALA A 131 5.61 -9.25 12.80
C ALA A 131 4.18 -8.75 13.03
N LEU A 132 3.64 -7.95 12.10
CA LEU A 132 2.29 -7.42 12.15
C LEU A 132 1.26 -8.56 12.11
N TYR A 133 1.48 -9.56 11.26
CA TYR A 133 0.64 -10.75 11.20
C TYR A 133 0.71 -11.57 12.50
N VAL A 134 1.92 -11.90 12.97
CA VAL A 134 2.11 -12.71 14.19
C VAL A 134 1.48 -12.03 15.41
N ILE A 135 1.77 -10.74 15.63
CA ILE A 135 1.20 -9.99 16.75
C ILE A 135 -0.33 -9.87 16.61
N GLY A 136 -0.83 -9.66 15.40
CA GLY A 136 -2.26 -9.61 15.11
C GLY A 136 -2.99 -10.89 15.49
N VAL A 137 -2.47 -12.04 15.06
CA VAL A 137 -3.01 -13.36 15.40
C VAL A 137 -2.93 -13.61 16.91
N CYS A 138 -1.81 -13.28 17.55
CA CYS A 138 -1.68 -13.41 19.00
C CYS A 138 -2.73 -12.55 19.75
N LEU A 139 -2.96 -11.31 19.33
CA LEU A 139 -3.96 -10.42 19.92
C LEU A 139 -5.39 -10.88 19.68
N GLU A 140 -5.68 -11.41 18.49
CA GLU A 140 -6.97 -12.02 18.15
C GLU A 140 -7.29 -13.20 19.07
N ILE A 141 -6.34 -14.12 19.26
CA ILE A 141 -6.52 -15.31 20.11
C ILE A 141 -6.61 -14.93 21.60
N ALA A 142 -5.78 -13.99 22.05
CA ALA A 142 -5.66 -13.66 23.46
C ALA A 142 -6.75 -12.71 23.97
N ILE A 143 -7.07 -11.65 23.20
CA ILE A 143 -7.88 -10.51 23.68
C ILE A 143 -9.13 -10.31 22.81
N PHE A 144 -8.97 -10.31 21.48
CA PHE A 144 -10.03 -9.93 20.53
C PHE A 144 -10.68 -11.15 19.87
N ARG A 145 -11.14 -12.11 20.67
CA ARG A 145 -11.70 -13.39 20.17
C ARG A 145 -12.97 -13.26 19.35
N HIS A 146 -13.71 -12.17 19.53
CA HIS A 146 -14.95 -11.94 18.80
C HIS A 146 -14.66 -11.39 17.39
N GLN A 147 -15.32 -11.92 16.36
CA GLN A 147 -15.09 -11.56 14.94
C GLN A 147 -15.14 -10.03 14.71
N LEU A 148 -16.12 -9.34 15.29
CA LEU A 148 -16.25 -7.87 15.21
C LEU A 148 -15.05 -7.07 15.76
N LEU A 149 -14.21 -7.68 16.61
CA LEU A 149 -13.04 -7.05 17.21
C LEU A 149 -11.74 -7.34 16.44
N ARG A 150 -11.79 -8.18 15.40
CA ARG A 150 -10.63 -8.51 14.57
C ARG A 150 -9.97 -7.30 13.91
N PRO A 151 -10.69 -6.26 13.44
CA PRO A 151 -10.06 -5.03 12.98
C PRO A 151 -9.22 -4.32 14.06
N LEU A 152 -9.60 -4.44 15.33
CA LEU A 152 -8.88 -3.83 16.45
C LEU A 152 -7.58 -4.57 16.74
N SER A 153 -7.51 -5.89 16.55
CA SER A 153 -6.24 -6.61 16.68
C SER A 153 -5.21 -6.08 15.68
N TYR A 154 -5.63 -5.82 14.45
CA TYR A 154 -4.79 -5.21 13.42
C TYR A 154 -4.36 -3.78 13.78
N ALA A 155 -5.31 -2.96 14.27
CA ALA A 155 -5.04 -1.60 14.71
C ALA A 155 -4.02 -1.56 15.86
N CYS A 156 -4.21 -2.40 16.89
CA CYS A 156 -3.30 -2.52 18.02
C CYS A 156 -1.91 -3.03 17.60
N SER A 157 -1.84 -4.01 16.71
CA SER A 157 -0.56 -4.52 16.17
C SER A 157 0.22 -3.43 15.43
N SER A 158 -0.48 -2.62 14.64
CA SER A 158 0.09 -1.46 13.93
C SER A 158 0.64 -0.41 14.91
N VAL A 159 -0.03 -0.18 16.04
CA VAL A 159 0.46 0.72 17.10
C VAL A 159 1.72 0.16 17.78
N ILE A 160 1.71 -1.12 18.15
CA ILE A 160 2.86 -1.79 18.79
C ILE A 160 4.10 -1.70 17.89
N LEU A 161 3.91 -1.91 16.59
CA LEU A 161 4.98 -1.86 15.59
C LEU A 161 5.26 -0.47 15.01
N SER A 162 4.65 0.60 15.53
CA SER A 162 4.77 1.94 14.94
C SER A 162 6.22 2.46 14.92
N LYS A 163 7.05 2.12 15.91
CA LYS A 163 8.49 2.40 15.89
C LYS A 163 9.20 1.70 14.74
N PHE A 164 8.92 0.41 14.55
CA PHE A 164 9.53 -0.38 13.49
C PHE A 164 9.09 0.14 12.11
N ARG A 165 7.82 0.54 11.99
CA ARG A 165 7.29 1.19 10.81
C ARG A 165 7.98 2.51 10.50
N LEU A 166 8.22 3.36 11.49
CA LEU A 166 8.97 4.61 11.30
C LEU A 166 10.39 4.34 10.77
N ILE A 167 11.08 3.33 11.29
CA ILE A 167 12.40 2.91 10.80
C ILE A 167 12.32 2.44 9.34
N TRP A 168 11.29 1.64 9.02
CA TRP A 168 11.03 1.19 7.65
C TRP A 168 10.76 2.37 6.71
N THR A 169 9.89 3.31 7.07
CA THR A 169 9.61 4.53 6.30
C THR A 169 10.87 5.36 6.09
N GLY A 170 11.71 5.50 7.13
CA GLY A 170 13.02 6.15 7.02
C GLY A 170 13.93 5.45 6.01
N ALA A 171 14.02 4.13 6.05
CA ALA A 171 14.79 3.33 5.08
C ALA A 171 14.24 3.46 3.65
N THR A 172 12.92 3.52 3.48
CA THR A 172 12.24 3.70 2.19
C THR A 172 12.54 5.06 1.56
N ILE A 173 12.58 6.13 2.35
CA ILE A 173 12.78 7.50 1.85
C ILE A 173 14.27 7.84 1.67
N SER A 174 15.16 7.16 2.40
CA SER A 174 16.59 7.46 2.40
C SER A 174 17.30 7.17 1.08
N ALA A 175 18.15 8.10 0.65
CA ALA A 175 19.05 7.89 -0.50
C ALA A 175 20.28 7.03 -0.11
N HIS A 176 20.81 7.27 1.08
CA HIS A 176 22.02 6.63 1.61
C HIS A 176 21.72 5.78 2.86
N ARG A 177 22.69 4.95 3.25
CA ARG A 177 22.61 4.09 4.45
C ARG A 177 22.19 4.92 5.67
N LEU A 178 21.07 4.57 6.32
CA LEU A 178 20.77 5.11 7.65
C LEU A 178 21.93 4.73 8.57
N GLY A 179 22.62 5.74 9.09
CA GLY A 179 23.51 5.59 10.24
C GLY A 179 22.75 4.89 11.37
N SER A 180 23.41 3.95 12.03
CA SER A 180 22.86 3.31 13.22
C SER A 180 22.62 4.38 14.29
N SER A 181 21.35 4.48 14.73
CA SER A 181 20.86 5.24 15.88
C SER A 181 20.21 6.60 15.59
N PRO A 182 18.90 6.74 15.82
CA PRO A 182 18.37 7.92 16.46
C PRO A 182 18.50 7.71 17.98
N SER A 183 19.66 8.06 18.54
CA SER A 183 19.84 8.21 19.98
C SER A 183 18.98 9.39 20.43
N THR A 184 18.07 9.15 21.37
CA THR A 184 17.75 9.97 22.56
C THR A 184 16.49 9.43 23.21
N GLU A 185 16.67 8.68 24.31
CA GLU A 185 15.64 7.95 25.03
C GLU A 185 14.59 8.84 25.73
N ASP A 186 14.90 10.10 26.05
CA ASP A 186 14.06 10.89 26.96
C ASP A 186 13.05 11.84 26.28
N ALA A 187 13.20 12.13 24.98
CA ALA A 187 12.24 12.93 24.22
C ALA A 187 11.09 12.10 23.58
N ASN A 188 11.00 10.80 23.93
CA ASN A 188 10.29 9.79 23.15
C ASN A 188 8.78 9.69 23.42
N GLN A 189 8.30 9.91 24.66
CA GLN A 189 6.91 9.54 25.00
C GLN A 189 5.86 10.40 24.27
N ARG A 190 6.09 11.71 24.11
CA ARG A 190 5.20 12.56 23.30
C ARG A 190 5.23 12.19 21.82
N LYS A 191 6.42 11.87 21.28
CA LYS A 191 6.59 11.43 19.88
C LYS A 191 5.82 10.13 19.60
N TRP A 192 5.76 9.23 20.57
CA TRP A 192 4.98 8.00 20.45
C TRP A 192 3.48 8.23 20.33
N ILE A 193 2.91 9.16 21.11
CA ILE A 193 1.48 9.49 21.01
C ILE A 193 1.14 10.03 19.61
N HIS A 194 2.03 10.83 19.03
CA HIS A 194 1.88 11.33 17.66
C HIS A 194 1.96 10.21 16.61
N LEU A 195 2.72 9.14 16.83
CA LEU A 195 2.79 7.98 15.93
C LEU A 195 1.64 6.99 16.12
N ALA A 196 1.19 6.81 17.35
CA ALA A 196 0.21 5.81 17.72
C ALA A 196 -1.14 6.08 17.04
N VAL A 197 -1.63 7.32 17.07
CA VAL A 197 -2.95 7.64 16.52
C VAL A 197 -3.04 7.40 15.00
N PRO A 198 -2.13 7.94 14.16
CA PRO A 198 -2.16 7.65 12.72
C PRO A 198 -1.94 6.16 12.41
N ASN A 199 -1.10 5.46 13.16
CA ASN A 199 -0.92 4.02 12.99
C ASN A 199 -2.16 3.22 13.36
N PHE A 200 -2.86 3.62 14.42
CA PHE A 200 -4.12 3.03 14.84
C PHE A 200 -5.20 3.25 13.79
N ILE A 201 -5.39 4.49 13.31
CA ILE A 201 -6.41 4.82 12.30
C ILE A 201 -6.11 4.06 11.00
N TYR A 202 -4.87 4.09 10.52
CA TYR A 202 -4.48 3.35 9.31
C TYR A 202 -4.68 1.83 9.48
N GLY A 203 -4.27 1.28 10.62
CA GLY A 203 -4.45 -0.13 10.94
C GLY A 203 -5.93 -0.51 11.01
N LEU A 204 -6.75 0.29 11.67
CA LEU A 204 -8.19 0.09 11.80
C LEU A 204 -8.87 0.14 10.42
N CYS A 205 -8.56 1.14 9.59
CA CYS A 205 -9.07 1.19 8.23
C CYS A 205 -8.66 -0.06 7.45
N LYS A 206 -7.38 -0.45 7.51
CA LYS A 206 -6.91 -1.62 6.77
C LYS A 206 -7.57 -2.92 7.25
N GLY A 207 -7.73 -3.10 8.56
CA GLY A 207 -8.42 -4.24 9.16
C GLY A 207 -9.91 -4.29 8.79
N LEU A 208 -10.62 -3.16 8.89
CA LEU A 208 -12.01 -3.04 8.45
C LEU A 208 -12.17 -3.36 6.97
N MET A 209 -11.19 -2.99 6.13
CA MET A 209 -11.23 -3.30 4.71
C MET A 209 -11.08 -4.80 4.43
N TYR A 210 -10.21 -5.50 5.17
CA TYR A 210 -10.11 -6.97 5.07
C TYR A 210 -11.40 -7.65 5.58
N GLU A 211 -11.92 -7.26 6.73
CA GLU A 211 -13.16 -7.84 7.26
C GLU A 211 -14.36 -7.55 6.35
N ALA A 212 -14.46 -6.34 5.77
CA ALA A 212 -15.51 -6.04 4.81
C ALA A 212 -15.41 -6.96 3.59
N GLN A 213 -14.21 -7.27 3.11
CA GLN A 213 -14.01 -8.20 2.00
C GLN A 213 -14.42 -9.63 2.36
N ASP A 214 -14.01 -10.11 3.53
CA ASP A 214 -14.35 -11.44 4.03
C ASP A 214 -15.87 -11.59 4.21
N LEU A 215 -16.54 -10.58 4.78
CA LEU A 215 -18.00 -10.57 4.97
C LEU A 215 -18.76 -10.51 3.64
N ILE A 216 -18.30 -9.69 2.69
CA ILE A 216 -18.86 -9.63 1.35
C ILE A 216 -18.74 -10.99 0.69
N GLN A 217 -17.55 -11.61 0.74
CA GLN A 217 -17.33 -12.92 0.15
C GLN A 217 -18.21 -14.00 0.78
N ALA A 218 -18.30 -14.03 2.12
CA ALA A 218 -19.17 -14.96 2.84
C ALA A 218 -20.65 -14.78 2.49
N SER A 219 -21.10 -13.54 2.27
CA SER A 219 -22.48 -13.24 1.87
C SER A 219 -22.80 -13.70 0.44
N LEU A 220 -21.83 -13.58 -0.47
CA LEU A 220 -21.96 -14.00 -1.86
C LEU A 220 -21.97 -15.53 -1.98
N THR A 221 -21.19 -16.24 -1.16
CA THR A 221 -21.16 -17.70 -1.11
C THR A 221 -22.41 -18.28 -0.44
N SER A 222 -22.91 -17.64 0.63
CA SER A 222 -24.10 -18.12 1.36
C SER A 222 -25.40 -18.00 0.55
N SER A 223 -25.42 -17.18 -0.50
CA SER A 223 -26.61 -16.97 -1.31
C SER A 223 -26.87 -18.08 -2.35
N GLU A 224 -26.04 -19.12 -2.41
CA GLU A 224 -26.25 -20.26 -3.32
C GLU A 224 -27.47 -21.13 -2.96
N ASP A 225 -27.98 -21.04 -1.73
CA ASP A 225 -29.16 -21.77 -1.27
C ASP A 225 -30.50 -21.17 -1.75
N ILE A 226 -30.47 -19.98 -2.38
CA ILE A 226 -31.66 -19.32 -2.94
C ILE A 226 -31.36 -18.98 -4.40
N PRO A 227 -32.17 -19.43 -5.38
CA PRO A 227 -31.94 -19.14 -6.80
C PRO A 227 -32.18 -17.66 -7.10
N LEU A 228 -31.19 -16.80 -6.80
CA LEU A 228 -31.17 -15.42 -7.24
C LEU A 228 -30.89 -15.37 -8.74
N SER A 229 -31.58 -14.47 -9.45
CA SER A 229 -31.26 -14.18 -10.85
C SER A 229 -29.82 -13.68 -10.97
N ALA A 230 -29.10 -14.13 -12.00
CA ALA A 230 -27.70 -13.76 -12.26
C ALA A 230 -27.47 -12.23 -12.24
N SER A 231 -28.48 -11.46 -12.65
CA SER A 231 -28.47 -9.99 -12.60
C SER A 231 -28.43 -9.40 -11.18
N ARG A 232 -29.11 -10.01 -10.21
CA ARG A 232 -29.11 -9.56 -8.81
C ARG A 232 -27.79 -9.90 -8.12
N ARG A 233 -27.21 -11.06 -8.42
CA ARG A 233 -25.88 -11.47 -7.93
C ARG A 233 -24.80 -10.52 -8.45
N ALA A 234 -24.76 -10.29 -9.76
CA ALA A 234 -23.84 -9.33 -10.36
C ALA A 234 -24.02 -7.90 -9.80
N GLY A 235 -25.26 -7.47 -9.56
CA GLY A 235 -25.54 -6.19 -8.91
C GLY A 235 -24.99 -6.07 -7.48
N GLY A 236 -25.11 -7.15 -6.69
CA GLY A 236 -24.54 -7.21 -5.33
C GLY A 236 -23.02 -7.15 -5.32
N GLU A 237 -22.37 -7.87 -6.24
CA GLU A 237 -20.91 -7.85 -6.42
C GLU A 237 -20.41 -6.44 -6.81
N ILE A 238 -21.08 -5.78 -7.76
CA ILE A 238 -20.73 -4.42 -8.18
C ILE A 238 -20.89 -3.44 -7.01
N LEU A 239 -21.99 -3.53 -6.25
CA LEU A 239 -22.21 -2.68 -5.09
C LEU A 239 -21.13 -2.89 -4.03
N ALA A 240 -20.79 -4.14 -3.73
CA ALA A 240 -19.71 -4.50 -2.82
C ALA A 240 -18.37 -3.89 -3.26
N VAL A 241 -18.01 -4.00 -4.54
CA VAL A 241 -16.81 -3.36 -5.09
C VAL A 241 -16.86 -1.84 -4.91
N ILE A 242 -17.98 -1.19 -5.22
CA ILE A 242 -18.14 0.26 -5.03
C ILE A 242 -17.94 0.65 -3.56
N VAL A 243 -18.53 -0.08 -2.62
CA VAL A 243 -18.42 0.18 -1.18
C VAL A 243 -16.97 0.06 -0.72
N VAL A 244 -16.25 -0.99 -1.12
CA VAL A 244 -14.85 -1.16 -0.72
C VAL A 244 -13.94 -0.13 -1.39
N LEU A 245 -14.22 0.29 -2.63
CA LEU A 245 -13.50 1.39 -3.28
C LEU A 245 -13.71 2.72 -2.56
N LEU A 246 -14.96 3.03 -2.20
CA LEU A 246 -15.27 4.23 -1.41
C LEU A 246 -14.51 4.20 -0.08
N PHE A 247 -14.52 3.06 0.61
CA PHE A 247 -13.78 2.90 1.86
C PHE A 247 -12.26 3.06 1.67
N ARG A 248 -11.71 2.53 0.57
CA ARG A 248 -10.29 2.68 0.23
C ARG A 248 -9.90 4.13 -0.02
N PHE A 249 -10.69 4.86 -0.81
CA PHE A 249 -10.36 6.22 -1.19
C PHE A 249 -10.71 7.25 -0.11
N LEU A 250 -11.82 7.07 0.60
CA LEU A 250 -12.27 8.03 1.62
C LEU A 250 -11.75 7.72 3.03
N GLY A 251 -11.35 6.48 3.30
CA GLY A 251 -10.81 6.06 4.60
C GLY A 251 -9.31 5.76 4.54
N LEU A 252 -8.95 4.69 3.82
CA LEU A 252 -7.58 4.15 3.87
C LEU A 252 -6.53 5.11 3.28
N LEU A 253 -6.81 5.72 2.13
CA LEU A 253 -5.86 6.63 1.46
C LEU A 253 -5.58 7.88 2.31
N PRO A 254 -6.58 8.59 2.86
CA PRO A 254 -6.40 9.61 3.90
C PRO A 254 -5.58 9.16 5.10
N ALA A 255 -5.88 7.98 5.66
CA ALA A 255 -5.14 7.43 6.79
C ALA A 255 -3.67 7.17 6.43
N PHE A 256 -3.40 6.74 5.19
CA PHE A 256 -2.04 6.56 4.69
C PHE A 256 -1.28 7.88 4.55
N ILE A 257 -1.91 8.91 3.96
CA ILE A 257 -1.31 10.25 3.80
C ILE A 257 -0.95 10.84 5.17
N THR A 258 -1.89 10.82 6.09
CA THR A 258 -1.72 11.40 7.44
C THR A 258 -0.60 10.68 8.21
N LEU A 259 -0.52 9.36 8.07
CA LEU A 259 0.54 8.58 8.67
C LEU A 259 1.91 8.89 8.09
N ILE A 260 2.08 8.82 6.76
CA ILE A 260 3.37 9.09 6.11
C ILE A 260 3.84 10.52 6.42
N SER A 261 2.92 11.48 6.42
CA SER A 261 3.22 12.87 6.77
C SER A 261 3.72 13.00 8.21
N THR A 262 3.10 12.26 9.14
CA THR A 262 3.51 12.23 10.55
C THR A 262 4.86 11.55 10.72
N GLU A 263 5.07 10.41 10.06
CA GLU A 263 6.35 9.70 10.08
C GLU A 263 7.49 10.56 9.52
N ALA A 264 7.28 11.19 8.36
CA ALA A 264 8.25 12.09 7.75
C ALA A 264 8.61 13.28 8.67
N SER A 265 7.65 13.80 9.43
CA SER A 265 7.89 14.89 10.39
C SER A 265 8.72 14.48 11.61
N LEU A 266 8.78 13.18 11.91
CA LEU A 266 9.49 12.62 13.06
C LEU A 266 10.87 12.04 12.68
N LEU A 267 11.17 11.93 11.39
CA LEU A 267 12.50 11.55 10.91
C LEU A 267 13.53 12.63 11.23
N SER A 268 14.80 12.23 11.32
CA SER A 268 15.89 13.17 11.55
C SER A 268 15.96 14.20 10.43
N GLY A 269 16.01 15.48 10.78
CA GLY A 269 16.15 16.58 9.81
C GLY A 269 17.38 16.46 8.91
N SER A 270 18.43 15.76 9.37
CA SER A 270 19.66 15.50 8.60
C SER A 270 19.55 14.36 7.58
N LEU A 271 18.45 13.58 7.60
CA LEU A 271 18.26 12.45 6.70
C LEU A 271 18.15 12.93 5.26
N GLU A 272 19.05 12.46 4.40
CA GLU A 272 19.01 12.72 2.96
C GLU A 272 18.02 11.79 2.26
N THR A 273 17.10 12.38 1.50
CA THR A 273 16.00 11.68 0.84
C THR A 273 16.25 11.48 -0.65
N LEU A 274 15.49 10.57 -1.28
CA LEU A 274 15.51 10.36 -2.74
C LEU A 274 14.98 11.55 -3.56
N ILE A 275 14.29 12.50 -2.92
CA ILE A 275 13.74 13.69 -3.56
C ILE A 275 14.88 14.66 -3.90
N PRO A 276 15.04 15.13 -5.14
CA PRO A 276 16.13 16.04 -5.50
C PRO A 276 16.06 17.36 -4.71
N SER A 277 17.20 17.82 -4.18
CA SER A 277 17.32 19.18 -3.67
C SER A 277 17.27 20.16 -4.86
N PRO A 278 16.57 21.31 -4.75
CA PRO A 278 16.47 22.25 -5.86
C PRO A 278 17.75 23.09 -5.99
N ILE A 279 18.55 23.15 -4.93
CA ILE A 279 19.73 24.02 -4.79
C ILE A 279 21.03 23.22 -4.89
N LYS A 280 21.00 21.93 -4.54
CA LYS A 280 22.20 21.09 -4.44
C LYS A 280 22.06 19.86 -5.34
N GLN A 281 23.16 19.40 -5.94
CA GLN A 281 23.21 18.14 -6.73
C GLN A 281 23.17 16.88 -5.83
N ARG A 282 22.29 16.87 -4.83
CA ARG A 282 22.12 15.80 -3.86
C ARG A 282 20.64 15.60 -3.51
N GLY A 283 20.34 14.59 -2.72
CA GLY A 283 19.01 14.42 -2.12
C GLY A 283 18.66 15.58 -1.18
N SER A 284 17.39 15.96 -1.13
CA SER A 284 16.89 16.94 -0.20
C SER A 284 16.86 16.34 1.20
N THR A 285 17.28 17.10 2.20
CA THR A 285 17.19 16.64 3.59
C THR A 285 15.77 16.83 4.12
N ILE A 286 15.34 16.03 5.11
CA ILE A 286 14.03 16.20 5.75
C ILE A 286 13.84 17.64 6.26
N ALA A 287 14.89 18.29 6.78
CA ALA A 287 14.84 19.69 7.17
C ALA A 287 14.61 20.65 5.97
N GLU A 288 15.24 20.39 4.82
CA GLU A 288 14.99 21.15 3.58
C GLU A 288 13.56 20.93 3.05
N LEU A 289 13.00 19.73 3.21
CA LEU A 289 11.65 19.37 2.77
C LEU A 289 10.55 19.99 3.64
N LEU A 290 10.79 20.08 4.95
CA LEU A 290 9.85 20.66 5.91
C LEU A 290 9.99 22.19 6.04
N GLY A 291 11.11 22.76 5.60
CA GLY A 291 11.36 24.21 5.50
C GLY A 291 12.02 24.84 6.75
N PRO A 292 12.92 25.83 6.59
CA PRO A 292 13.72 26.41 7.69
C PRO A 292 12.94 27.26 8.71
N GLY A 293 11.64 27.51 8.50
CA GLY A 293 10.77 28.25 9.41
C GLY A 293 9.63 27.42 10.00
N ARG A 294 9.45 26.17 9.54
CA ARG A 294 8.47 25.25 10.10
C ARG A 294 9.10 24.61 11.33
N LYS A 295 9.22 25.40 12.41
CA LYS A 295 8.93 24.86 13.74
C LYS A 295 7.47 24.44 13.65
N THR A 296 7.20 23.26 13.11
CA THR A 296 5.86 22.71 13.13
C THR A 296 5.41 22.82 14.58
N PRO A 297 4.35 23.59 14.91
CA PRO A 297 3.68 23.32 16.17
C PRO A 297 3.41 21.80 16.16
N PRO A 298 3.73 21.09 17.25
CA PRO A 298 3.57 19.64 17.28
C PRO A 298 2.17 19.33 16.75
N LEU A 299 2.08 18.52 15.68
CA LEU A 299 0.80 18.23 15.04
C LEU A 299 -0.19 17.89 16.16
N PRO A 300 -1.35 18.57 16.25
CA PRO A 300 -2.20 18.49 17.42
C PRO A 300 -2.56 17.03 17.66
N PRO A 301 -2.23 16.44 18.83
CA PRO A 301 -2.36 15.00 19.05
C PRO A 301 -3.80 14.55 18.83
N GLY A 302 -3.98 13.33 18.32
CA GLY A 302 -5.31 12.75 18.10
C GLY A 302 -5.88 12.98 16.69
N LEU A 303 -7.21 12.98 16.59
CA LEU A 303 -7.95 13.10 15.34
C LEU A 303 -7.77 14.47 14.64
N ALA A 304 -7.36 15.50 15.38
CA ALA A 304 -7.03 16.80 14.81
C ALA A 304 -5.82 16.70 13.85
N THR A 305 -4.84 15.82 14.13
CA THR A 305 -3.74 15.51 13.20
C THR A 305 -4.26 15.02 11.85
N PHE A 306 -5.30 14.19 11.85
CA PHE A 306 -5.89 13.63 10.64
C PHE A 306 -6.55 14.70 9.77
N SER A 307 -7.40 15.54 10.38
CA SER A 307 -8.06 16.64 9.65
C SER A 307 -7.07 17.69 9.17
N SER A 308 -6.07 18.06 9.98
CA SER A 308 -5.05 19.04 9.60
C SER A 308 -4.14 18.56 8.48
N ALA A 309 -3.70 17.30 8.51
CA ALA A 309 -2.88 16.72 7.45
C ALA A 309 -3.68 16.54 6.15
N LEU A 310 -4.97 16.21 6.23
CA LEU A 310 -5.86 16.19 5.07
C LEU A 310 -6.14 17.58 4.51
N LYS A 311 -6.36 18.60 5.34
CA LYS A 311 -6.56 19.98 4.89
C LYS A 311 -5.31 20.55 4.20
N ALA A 312 -4.14 20.13 4.65
CA ALA A 312 -2.89 20.44 3.97
C ALA A 312 -2.79 19.78 2.60
N PHE A 313 -3.51 18.66 2.38
CA PHE A 313 -3.58 17.97 1.10
C PHE A 313 -4.77 18.47 0.25
N GLY A 314 -4.49 19.25 -0.79
CA GLY A 314 -5.49 19.71 -1.75
C GLY A 314 -6.11 18.57 -2.58
N VAL A 315 -7.32 18.81 -3.10
CA VAL A 315 -8.07 17.85 -3.93
C VAL A 315 -7.25 17.37 -5.13
N SER A 316 -6.47 18.25 -5.77
CA SER A 316 -5.59 17.91 -6.89
C SER A 316 -4.51 16.88 -6.50
N GLN A 317 -3.98 16.95 -5.29
CA GLN A 317 -2.92 16.06 -4.81
C GLN A 317 -3.48 14.67 -4.48
N PHE A 318 -4.71 14.63 -3.95
CA PHE A 318 -5.46 13.40 -3.78
C PHE A 318 -5.68 12.68 -5.12
N PHE A 319 -6.05 13.42 -6.18
CA PHE A 319 -6.16 12.85 -7.53
C PHE A 319 -4.83 12.32 -8.08
N TRP A 320 -3.68 12.89 -7.71
CA TRP A 320 -2.39 12.34 -8.11
C TRP A 320 -2.09 10.97 -7.47
N LEU A 321 -2.48 10.78 -6.20
CA LEU A 321 -2.36 9.49 -5.54
C LEU A 321 -3.34 8.46 -6.11
N LEU A 322 -4.55 8.90 -6.48
CA LEU A 322 -5.52 8.07 -7.19
C LEU A 322 -4.97 7.64 -8.56
N GLU A 323 -4.41 8.59 -9.33
CA GLU A 323 -3.76 8.34 -10.61
C GLU A 323 -2.64 7.29 -10.45
N LEU A 324 -1.81 7.41 -9.41
CA LEU A 324 -0.74 6.46 -9.12
C LEU A 324 -1.28 5.07 -8.75
N HIS A 325 -2.36 4.99 -7.95
CA HIS A 325 -3.01 3.72 -7.62
C HIS A 325 -3.58 3.04 -8.87
N LEU A 326 -4.23 3.78 -9.76
CA LEU A 326 -4.72 3.25 -11.04
C LEU A 326 -3.58 2.70 -11.91
N LYS A 327 -2.46 3.44 -11.99
CA LYS A 327 -1.27 2.96 -12.73
C LYS A 327 -0.68 1.71 -12.09
N LYS A 328 -0.61 1.62 -10.76
CA LYS A 328 -0.20 0.39 -10.05
C LYS A 328 -1.08 -0.79 -10.45
N CYS A 329 -2.40 -0.61 -10.41
CA CYS A 329 -3.36 -1.65 -10.77
C CYS A 329 -3.19 -2.09 -12.23
N PHE A 330 -2.93 -1.15 -13.15
CA PHE A 330 -2.65 -1.46 -14.55
C PHE A 330 -1.36 -2.29 -14.72
N VAL A 331 -0.27 -1.91 -14.05
CA VAL A 331 1.00 -2.67 -14.11
C VAL A 331 0.83 -4.08 -13.52
N GLN A 332 0.13 -4.20 -12.40
CA GLN A 332 -0.20 -5.48 -11.77
C GLN A 332 -0.99 -6.37 -12.73
N LEU A 333 -2.04 -5.82 -13.37
CA LEU A 333 -2.84 -6.53 -14.36
C LEU A 333 -2.00 -6.99 -15.55
N ALA A 334 -1.12 -6.14 -16.08
CA ALA A 334 -0.25 -6.49 -17.20
C ALA A 334 0.68 -7.67 -16.85
N ILE A 335 1.25 -7.68 -15.63
CA ILE A 335 2.08 -8.79 -15.14
C ILE A 335 1.26 -10.08 -15.03
N GLU A 336 0.05 -10.01 -14.46
CA GLU A 336 -0.83 -11.16 -14.33
C GLU A 336 -1.26 -11.72 -15.69
N LEU A 337 -1.61 -10.85 -16.65
CA LEU A 337 -1.96 -11.26 -18.02
C LEU A 337 -0.78 -11.86 -18.79
N LEU A 338 0.45 -11.43 -18.52
CA LEU A 338 1.64 -11.99 -19.15
C LEU A 338 2.03 -13.35 -18.54
N THR A 339 1.89 -13.49 -17.22
CA THR A 339 2.36 -14.67 -16.48
C THR A 339 1.36 -15.82 -16.47
N LEU A 340 0.05 -15.54 -16.45
CA LEU A 340 -1.00 -16.56 -16.45
C LEU A 340 -0.93 -17.55 -17.63
N PRO A 341 -0.81 -17.11 -18.91
CA PRO A 341 -0.73 -18.05 -20.03
C PRO A 341 0.57 -18.88 -20.01
N LEU A 342 1.67 -18.32 -19.50
CA LEU A 342 2.93 -19.05 -19.34
C LEU A 342 2.81 -20.16 -18.29
N ILE A 343 2.16 -19.87 -17.16
CA ILE A 343 1.92 -20.86 -16.11
C ILE A 343 1.00 -21.97 -16.63
N LEU A 344 -0.10 -21.60 -17.29
CA LEU A 344 -1.04 -22.58 -17.84
C LEU A 344 -0.39 -23.47 -18.90
N LEU A 345 0.54 -22.94 -19.71
CA LEU A 345 1.26 -23.71 -20.72
C LEU A 345 2.31 -24.67 -20.13
N VAL A 346 2.91 -24.34 -18.97
CA VAL A 346 3.87 -25.22 -18.30
C VAL A 346 3.20 -26.29 -17.44
N VAL A 347 1.97 -26.01 -16.99
CA VAL A 347 1.17 -26.94 -16.16
C VAL A 347 0.31 -27.87 -17.01
N SER A 348 -0.02 -27.51 -18.25
CA SER A 348 -0.77 -28.34 -19.22
C SER A 348 0.09 -29.36 -19.94
#